data_AF-A0A5Q8BTB1-F1
#
_entry.id   AF-A0A5Q8BTB1-F1
#
_cell.length_a   1.000
_cell.length_b   1.000
_cell.length_c   1.000
_cell.angle_alpha   90.00
_cell.angle_beta   90.00
_cell.angle_gamma   90.00
#
_symmetry.space_group_name_H-M   'P 1'
#
loop_
_entity.id
_entity.type
_entity.pdbx_description
1 polymer ?
#
loop_
_entity_poly.entity_id
_entity_poly.type
_entity_poly.pdbx_seq_one_letter_code
_entity_poly.pdbx_strand_id
1 'polypeptide(L)'
;MFLSLLQKPDMMLSLSTLKSANQLASEFPFTPTELAKKTHYSNWQLLYKDIDAISKKYSVDIRGTNNQFHASISGGINRYSKVALKLLLDYQEGNSLEKYFDESEQ
;
A
#
# COMPACT_ATOMS: atom_id res chain seq x y z
N MET A 1 -37.84 21.27 -16.52
CA MET A 1 -37.71 20.09 -15.65
C MET A 1 -36.32 19.49 -15.87
N PHE A 2 -35.28 20.07 -15.26
CA PHE A 2 -33.85 19.76 -15.53
C PHE A 2 -33.08 19.24 -14.31
N LEU A 3 -33.78 18.69 -13.30
CA LEU A 3 -33.15 18.28 -12.04
C LEU A 3 -33.28 16.78 -11.72
N SER A 4 -33.86 15.99 -12.62
CA SER A 4 -34.13 14.56 -12.36
C SER A 4 -32.96 13.62 -12.69
N LEU A 5 -31.82 14.14 -13.14
CA LEU A 5 -30.70 13.31 -13.63
C LEU A 5 -29.71 12.87 -12.54
N LEU A 6 -29.79 13.40 -11.32
CA LEU A 6 -28.85 13.07 -10.23
C LEU A 6 -29.31 11.97 -9.26
N GLN A 7 -30.52 11.41 -9.42
CA GLN A 7 -31.09 10.46 -8.47
C GLN A 7 -30.92 8.99 -8.87
N LYS A 8 -29.83 8.64 -9.58
CA LYS A 8 -29.51 7.23 -9.84
C LYS A 8 -28.63 6.70 -8.70
N PRO A 9 -29.10 5.74 -7.89
CA PRO A 9 -28.29 5.16 -6.82
C PRO A 9 -26.94 4.63 -7.32
N ASP A 10 -26.88 4.14 -8.56
CA ASP A 10 -25.65 3.68 -9.22
C ASP A 10 -24.58 4.77 -9.37
N MET A 11 -24.98 6.02 -9.59
CA MET A 11 -24.06 7.14 -9.75
C MET A 11 -23.47 7.56 -8.39
N MET A 12 -24.28 7.52 -7.33
CA MET A 12 -23.82 7.77 -5.96
C MET A 12 -22.91 6.64 -5.43
N LEU A 13 -23.22 5.39 -5.75
CA LEU A 13 -22.37 4.24 -5.45
C LEU A 13 -21.03 4.32 -6.19
N SER A 14 -21.05 4.66 -7.49
CA SER A 14 -19.83 4.86 -8.29
C SER A 14 -18.97 6.01 -7.76
N LEU A 15 -19.58 7.14 -7.36
CA LEU A 15 -18.82 8.27 -6.83
C LEU A 15 -18.25 7.99 -5.43
N SER A 16 -19.00 7.26 -4.59
CA SER A 16 -18.55 6.86 -3.24
C SER A 16 -17.41 5.84 -3.29
N THR A 17 -17.48 4.88 -4.22
CA THR A 17 -16.41 3.90 -4.46
C THR A 17 -15.17 4.54 -5.10
N LEU A 18 -15.34 5.51 -5.99
CA LEU A 18 -14.22 6.30 -6.52
C LEU A 18 -13.57 7.16 -5.41
N LYS A 19 -14.37 7.77 -4.53
CA LYS A 19 -13.85 8.56 -3.40
C LYS A 19 -13.06 7.69 -2.42
N SER A 20 -13.55 6.49 -2.08
CA SER A 20 -12.81 5.57 -1.21
C SER A 20 -11.55 5.02 -1.87
N ALA A 21 -11.60 4.69 -3.16
CA ALA A 21 -10.42 4.25 -3.91
C ALA A 21 -9.36 5.35 -4.02
N ASN A 22 -9.76 6.60 -4.26
CA ASN A 22 -8.82 7.73 -4.32
C ASN A 22 -8.21 8.05 -2.95
N GLN A 23 -9.02 7.97 -1.88
CA GLN A 23 -8.50 8.15 -0.52
C GLN A 23 -7.49 7.05 -0.16
N LEU A 24 -7.81 5.79 -0.46
CA LEU A 24 -6.91 4.66 -0.23
C LEU A 24 -5.65 4.76 -1.09
N ALA A 25 -5.76 5.21 -2.33
CA ALA A 25 -4.60 5.47 -3.19
C ALA A 25 -3.73 6.64 -2.70
N SER A 26 -4.28 7.58 -1.93
CA SER A 26 -3.51 8.66 -1.28
C SER A 26 -2.70 8.13 -0.08
N GLU A 27 -3.26 7.19 0.67
CA GLU A 27 -2.60 6.55 1.83
C GLU A 27 -1.56 5.50 1.39
N PHE A 28 -1.84 4.81 0.28
CA PHE A 28 -0.98 3.81 -0.36
C PHE A 28 -0.55 4.28 -1.77
N PRO A 29 0.34 5.29 -1.84
CA PRO A 29 0.64 5.99 -3.09
C PRO A 29 1.45 5.15 -4.08
N PHE A 30 2.14 4.09 -3.65
CA PHE A 30 3.12 3.41 -4.48
C PHE A 30 2.58 2.10 -5.05
N THR A 31 2.64 1.94 -6.37
CA THR A 31 2.58 0.61 -6.99
C THR A 31 3.86 -0.19 -6.70
N PRO A 32 3.90 -1.52 -6.90
CA PRO A 32 5.10 -2.32 -6.68
C PRO A 32 6.31 -1.82 -7.48
N THR A 33 6.09 -1.41 -8.73
CA THR A 33 7.13 -0.89 -9.62
C THR A 33 7.67 0.47 -9.12
N GLU A 34 6.79 1.36 -8.67
CA GLU A 34 7.21 2.66 -8.12
C GLU A 34 7.97 2.51 -6.81
N LEU A 35 7.51 1.60 -5.94
CA LEU A 35 8.18 1.28 -4.69
C LEU A 35 9.60 0.75 -4.98
N ALA A 36 9.72 -0.23 -5.87
CA ALA A 36 11.01 -0.79 -6.29
C ALA A 36 11.97 0.27 -6.81
N LYS A 37 11.48 1.19 -7.66
CA LYS A 37 12.28 2.31 -8.18
C LYS A 37 12.75 3.24 -7.06
N LYS A 38 11.89 3.55 -6.09
CA LYS A 38 12.21 4.47 -4.98
C LYS A 38 13.19 3.87 -3.98
N THR A 39 13.19 2.55 -3.83
CA THR A 39 14.15 1.81 -3.01
C THR A 39 15.27 1.23 -3.86
N HIS A 40 15.57 1.82 -5.03
CA HIS A 40 16.71 1.45 -5.86
C HIS A 40 16.81 -0.03 -6.31
N TYR A 41 15.72 -0.80 -6.26
CA TYR A 41 15.68 -2.13 -6.89
C TYR A 41 15.51 -1.99 -8.41
N SER A 42 16.11 -2.90 -9.16
CA SER A 42 15.98 -2.94 -10.62
C SER A 42 14.59 -3.39 -11.08
N ASN A 43 13.86 -4.14 -10.26
CA ASN A 43 12.48 -4.54 -10.51
C ASN A 43 11.75 -4.94 -9.22
N TRP A 44 10.42 -5.05 -9.30
CA TRP A 44 9.57 -5.38 -8.17
C TRP A 44 9.71 -6.84 -7.70
N GLN A 45 10.15 -7.77 -8.57
CA GLN A 45 10.38 -9.16 -8.17
C GLN A 45 11.55 -9.27 -7.18
N LEU A 46 12.61 -8.49 -7.36
CA LEU A 46 13.74 -8.45 -6.41
C LEU A 46 13.34 -7.80 -5.09
N LEU A 47 12.59 -6.70 -5.17
CA LEU A 47 11.99 -6.08 -3.98
C LEU A 47 11.19 -7.11 -3.16
N TYR A 48 10.37 -7.92 -3.82
CA TYR A 48 9.54 -8.91 -3.13
C TYR A 48 10.35 -9.98 -2.39
N LYS A 49 11.54 -10.36 -2.89
CA LYS A 49 12.41 -11.30 -2.18
C LYS A 49 12.81 -10.76 -0.81
N ASP A 50 13.14 -9.47 -0.74
CA ASP A 50 13.53 -8.83 0.53
C ASP A 50 12.31 -8.61 1.43
N ILE A 51 11.15 -8.23 0.87
CA ILE A 51 9.90 -8.18 1.63
C ILE A 51 9.59 -9.55 2.24
N ASP A 52 9.70 -10.64 1.48
CA ASP A 52 9.43 -12.00 1.97
C ASP A 52 10.45 -12.42 3.04
N ALA A 53 11.73 -12.01 2.90
CA ALA A 53 12.76 -12.26 3.91
C ALA A 53 12.49 -11.50 5.23
N ILE A 54 12.11 -10.22 5.15
CA ILE A 54 11.71 -9.42 6.32
C ILE A 54 10.47 -10.03 6.96
N SER A 55 9.45 -10.37 6.16
CA SER A 55 8.20 -10.99 6.62
C SER A 55 8.47 -12.26 7.43
N LYS A 56 9.37 -13.12 6.92
CA LYS A 56 9.80 -14.32 7.62
C LYS A 56 10.57 -14.03 8.91
N LYS A 57 11.47 -13.05 8.88
CA LYS A 57 12.30 -12.70 10.05
C LYS A 57 11.48 -12.17 11.21
N TYR A 58 10.51 -11.30 10.93
CA TYR A 58 9.68 -10.63 11.94
C TYR A 58 8.33 -11.31 12.16
N SER A 59 8.04 -12.41 11.44
CA SER A 59 6.76 -13.13 11.50
C SER A 59 5.54 -12.23 11.22
N VAL A 60 5.67 -11.32 10.25
CA VAL A 60 4.63 -10.36 9.82
C VAL A 60 4.35 -10.53 8.34
N ASP A 61 3.09 -10.53 7.93
CA ASP A 61 2.74 -10.55 6.50
C ASP A 61 2.67 -9.13 5.92
N ILE A 62 3.79 -8.65 5.38
CA ILE A 62 3.89 -7.29 4.79
C ILE A 62 3.07 -7.17 3.51
N ARG A 63 2.91 -8.27 2.75
CA ARG A 63 2.17 -8.30 1.46
C ARG A 63 0.71 -8.67 1.65
N GLY A 64 0.32 -9.02 2.86
CA GLY A 64 -1.07 -9.15 3.28
C GLY A 64 -1.86 -7.91 2.90
N THR A 65 -3.13 -8.08 2.58
CA THR A 65 -3.99 -6.96 2.20
C THR A 65 -4.56 -6.30 3.45
N ASN A 66 -4.71 -4.96 3.42
CA ASN A 66 -5.29 -4.15 4.50
C ASN A 66 -4.44 -4.11 5.77
N ASN A 67 -3.13 -3.93 5.61
CA ASN A 67 -2.22 -3.67 6.73
C ASN A 67 -1.53 -2.29 6.55
N GLN A 68 -0.75 -1.88 7.53
CA GLN A 68 -0.03 -0.60 7.52
C GLN A 68 0.99 -0.44 6.36
N PHE A 69 1.40 -1.53 5.72
CA PHE A 69 2.37 -1.54 4.63
C PHE A 69 1.70 -1.61 3.25
N HIS A 70 0.61 -2.35 3.13
CA HIS A 70 0.02 -2.77 1.88
C HIS A 70 -1.52 -2.80 1.89
N ALA A 71 -2.10 -2.32 0.80
CA ALA A 71 -3.52 -2.39 0.51
C ALA A 71 -3.74 -2.83 -0.94
N SER A 72 -4.83 -3.54 -1.17
CA SER A 72 -5.30 -3.87 -2.51
C SER A 72 -6.51 -2.98 -2.82
N ILE A 73 -6.39 -2.15 -3.86
CA ILE A 73 -7.50 -1.31 -4.32
C ILE A 73 -8.35 -2.07 -5.35
N SER A 74 -9.56 -1.56 -5.63
CA SER A 74 -10.50 -2.15 -6.60
C SER A 74 -9.80 -2.58 -7.89
N GLY A 75 -10.04 -3.84 -8.30
CA GLY A 75 -9.36 -4.46 -9.44
C GLY A 75 -8.08 -5.22 -9.11
N GLY A 76 -7.77 -5.43 -7.82
CA GLY A 76 -6.62 -6.24 -7.40
C GLY A 76 -5.27 -5.54 -7.55
N ILE A 77 -5.30 -4.21 -7.67
CA ILE A 77 -4.08 -3.41 -7.83
C ILE A 77 -3.42 -3.28 -6.45
N ASN A 78 -2.24 -3.88 -6.32
CA ASN A 78 -1.42 -3.80 -5.11
C ASN A 78 -0.86 -2.38 -4.95
N ARG A 79 -0.96 -1.85 -3.75
CA ARG A 79 -0.51 -0.51 -3.38
C ARG A 79 0.20 -0.54 -2.03
N TYR A 80 1.26 0.23 -1.91
CA TYR A 80 2.12 0.27 -0.73
C TYR A 80 2.16 1.67 -0.14
N SER A 81 2.23 1.70 1.20
CA SER A 81 2.25 2.92 1.99
C SER A 81 3.64 3.55 2.03
N LYS A 82 3.72 4.76 2.60
CA LYS A 82 5.00 5.39 2.94
C LYS A 82 5.76 4.63 4.04
N VAL A 83 5.06 3.89 4.89
CA VAL A 83 5.69 3.05 5.92
C VAL A 83 6.47 1.92 5.26
N ALA A 84 5.89 1.25 4.26
CA ALA A 84 6.58 0.23 3.48
C ALA A 84 7.86 0.76 2.81
N LEU A 85 7.80 1.97 2.23
CA LEU A 85 8.98 2.62 1.66
C LEU A 85 10.09 2.81 2.70
N LYS A 86 9.75 3.35 3.88
CA LYS A 86 10.76 3.60 4.93
C LYS A 86 11.36 2.30 5.47
N LEU A 87 10.53 1.28 5.70
CA LEU A 87 10.97 -0.06 6.11
C LEU A 87 12.04 -0.61 5.17
N LEU A 88 11.82 -0.49 3.86
CA LEU A 88 12.73 -1.01 2.84
C LEU A 88 14.04 -0.22 2.74
N LEU A 89 13.97 1.10 2.84
CA LEU A 89 15.18 1.93 2.87
C LEU A 89 16.03 1.61 4.11
N ASP A 90 15.40 1.50 5.28
CA ASP A 90 16.09 1.12 6.51
C ASP A 90 16.71 -0.28 6.43
N TYR A 91 16.01 -1.23 5.79
CA TYR A 91 16.55 -2.56 5.54
C TYR A 91 17.82 -2.53 4.68
N GLN A 92 17.84 -1.69 3.64
CA GLN A 92 18.99 -1.52 2.75
C GLN A 92 20.17 -0.84 3.42
N GLU A 93 19.90 0.10 4.32
CA GLU A 93 20.92 0.81 5.10
C GLU A 93 21.44 -0.02 6.29
N GLY A 94 20.80 -1.15 6.61
CA GLY A 94 21.14 -1.99 7.76
C GLY A 94 20.66 -1.44 9.11
N ASN A 95 19.69 -0.52 9.09
CA ASN A 95 19.08 0.05 10.28
C ASN A 95 18.15 -0.98 10.97
N SER A 96 17.89 -0.78 12.27
CA SER A 96 16.90 -1.60 12.98
C SER A 96 15.50 -1.38 12.41
N LEU A 97 14.75 -2.48 12.26
CA LEU A 97 13.38 -2.48 11.73
C LEU A 97 12.31 -2.66 12.81
N GLU A 98 12.69 -2.87 14.07
CA GLU A 98 11.76 -3.19 15.17
C GLU A 98 10.65 -2.12 15.32
N LYS A 99 11.01 -0.86 15.11
CA LYS A 99 10.09 0.30 15.13
C LYS A 99 8.91 0.21 14.15
N TYR A 100 8.96 -0.67 13.15
CA TYR A 100 7.87 -0.87 12.20
C TYR A 100 6.87 -1.95 12.66
N PHE A 101 7.23 -2.72 13.68
CA PHE A 101 6.47 -3.89 14.14
C PHE A 101 6.01 -3.76 15.59
N ASP A 102 6.50 -2.77 16.35
CA ASP A 102 6.00 -2.46 17.68
C ASP A 102 4.62 -1.78 17.61
N GLU A 103 3.62 -2.44 18.20
CA GLU A 103 2.23 -1.96 18.27
C GLU A 103 2.03 -0.79 19.28
N SER A 104 3.08 -0.33 19.97
CA SER A 104 2.98 0.64 21.06
C SER A 104 2.89 2.12 20.63
N GLU A 105 3.01 2.43 19.34
CA GLU A 105 2.92 3.82 18.82
C GLU A 105 1.98 3.99 17.61
N GLN A 106 0.92 3.16 17.49
CA GLN A 106 -0.13 3.36 16.47
C GLN A 106 -1.50 3.67 17.07
#